data_AF-A0A428Q0X5-F1
#
_entry.id   AF-A0A428Q0X5-F1
#
_cell.length_a   1.000
_cell.length_b   1.000
_cell.length_c   1.000
_cell.angle_alpha   90.00
_cell.angle_beta   90.00
_cell.angle_gamma   90.00
#
_symmetry.space_group_name_H-M   'P 1'
#
loop_
_entity.id
_entity.type
_entity.pdbx_description
1 polymer ?
#
loop_
_entity_poly.entity_id
_entity_poly.type
_entity_poly.pdbx_seq_one_letter_code
_entity_poly.pdbx_strand_id
1 'polypeptide(L)'
;MQLLIQPSSARTGLLLNAVSQASSRDPSTPRHQKLDATGFTYHGRSYGVGSAVGLIQPQLTDDIAGTIKNYSFHEHGYKCQVSCQYNKSSQLSWFKSDLVTTPGGIYAPQGFWVNGALPNGVWDGFPTWAVLTEDFATAVAAVNGQSRYMYGFLAGKAYMALNQTQCEAKFSPTRFKVDVDVSAKNISVIPVGTGIDIDPSRALVNISFHGVGYLSQTLTTLYTSVLGDSFLRNIDNVRARNNRAQTVDQDVLNAVEESLEILIDDFLGSTGAAQVALRQETKSTQGLVVLEAYRIGNFPIATTTLVLVAIIGFAAIVKFFTLGIWQNIRSRAEPDLLDFKTAIVSVAKGAGSILHPVKNWNRDSDGISAGSLKVKATENMSALELMECPVSGLSEEDTETDGMLMSPR
;
A
#
# COMPACT_ATOMS: atom_id res chain seq x y z
N MET A 1 0.34 -17.14 17.68
CA MET A 1 -0.21 -17.58 16.38
C MET A 1 -1.73 -17.54 16.50
N GLN A 2 -2.30 -16.34 16.38
CA GLN A 2 -3.70 -16.05 16.70
C GLN A 2 -4.51 -16.21 15.42
N LEU A 3 -5.47 -17.15 15.44
CA LEU A 3 -6.44 -17.50 14.39
C LEU A 3 -6.45 -16.58 13.14
N LEU A 4 -5.59 -16.90 12.17
CA LEU A 4 -5.62 -16.33 10.80
C LEU A 4 -6.69 -17.00 9.91
N ILE A 5 -7.55 -17.84 10.49
CA ILE A 5 -8.68 -18.46 9.82
C ILE A 5 -9.88 -17.56 10.03
N GLN A 6 -10.25 -16.81 8.99
CA GLN A 6 -11.47 -16.02 9.01
C GLN A 6 -12.70 -16.92 9.27
N PRO A 7 -13.72 -16.43 10.01
CA PRO A 7 -14.97 -17.14 10.19
C PRO A 7 -15.60 -17.51 8.84
N SER A 8 -16.38 -18.59 8.82
CA SER A 8 -16.99 -19.14 7.58
C SER A 8 -17.77 -18.08 6.77
N SER A 9 -18.42 -17.12 7.43
CA SER A 9 -19.12 -16.02 6.77
C SER A 9 -18.20 -15.09 5.98
N ALA A 10 -17.02 -14.77 6.51
CA ALA A 10 -16.04 -13.92 5.84
C ALA A 10 -15.37 -14.65 4.66
N ARG A 11 -15.17 -15.97 4.77
CA ARG A 11 -14.67 -16.82 3.67
C ARG A 11 -15.62 -16.88 2.48
N THR A 12 -16.92 -17.07 2.74
CA THR A 12 -17.93 -17.06 1.67
C THR A 12 -17.98 -15.71 0.95
N GLY A 13 -17.85 -14.61 1.69
CA GLY A 13 -17.78 -13.27 1.10
C GLY A 13 -16.53 -13.05 0.22
N LEU A 14 -15.36 -13.49 0.68
CA LEU A 14 -14.13 -13.42 -0.12
C LEU A 14 -14.19 -14.28 -1.38
N LEU A 15 -14.72 -15.51 -1.26
CA LEU A 15 -14.88 -16.41 -2.40
C LEU A 15 -15.85 -15.83 -3.43
N LEU A 16 -16.99 -15.29 -2.98
CA LEU A 16 -17.94 -14.58 -3.85
C LEU A 16 -17.31 -13.39 -4.57
N ASN A 17 -16.50 -12.62 -3.84
CA ASN A 17 -15.77 -11.49 -4.41
C ASN A 17 -14.77 -11.96 -5.49
N ALA A 18 -14.04 -13.05 -5.24
CA ALA A 18 -13.13 -13.66 -6.20
C ALA A 18 -13.87 -14.13 -7.46
N VAL A 19 -15.02 -14.80 -7.32
CA VAL A 19 -15.85 -15.17 -8.48
C VAL A 19 -16.28 -13.92 -9.24
N SER A 20 -16.81 -12.89 -8.57
CA SER A 20 -17.31 -11.69 -9.25
C SER A 20 -16.23 -10.87 -9.98
N GLN A 21 -14.95 -11.14 -9.69
CA GLN A 21 -13.79 -10.53 -10.33
C GLN A 21 -13.06 -11.50 -11.25
N ALA A 22 -13.67 -12.65 -11.56
CA ALA A 22 -13.02 -13.68 -12.36
C ALA A 22 -12.73 -13.21 -13.79
N SER A 23 -13.65 -12.42 -14.35
CA SER A 23 -13.49 -11.78 -15.65
C SER A 23 -13.25 -10.28 -15.49
N SER A 24 -12.25 -9.75 -16.20
CA SER A 24 -12.04 -8.30 -16.27
C SER A 24 -12.92 -7.64 -17.34
N ARG A 25 -13.32 -6.39 -17.11
CA ARG A 25 -14.07 -5.55 -18.07
C ARG A 25 -13.21 -5.04 -19.22
N ASP A 26 -11.91 -5.10 -19.05
CA ASP A 26 -10.88 -4.62 -19.98
C ASP A 26 -9.87 -5.76 -20.22
N PRO A 27 -8.86 -5.61 -21.08
CA PRO A 27 -7.87 -6.67 -21.29
C PRO A 27 -6.90 -6.81 -20.10
N SER A 28 -7.15 -6.15 -18.97
CA SER A 28 -6.30 -6.29 -17.78
C SER A 28 -6.48 -7.65 -17.12
N THR A 29 -5.46 -8.03 -16.36
CA THR A 29 -5.45 -9.30 -15.65
C THR A 29 -6.38 -9.22 -14.43
N PRO A 30 -7.29 -10.21 -14.25
CA PRO A 30 -8.13 -10.31 -13.06
C PRO A 30 -7.32 -10.24 -11.76
N ARG A 31 -7.88 -9.65 -10.73
CA ARG A 31 -7.27 -9.58 -9.40
C ARG A 31 -8.26 -10.11 -8.38
N HIS A 32 -7.81 -10.92 -7.44
CA HIS A 32 -8.67 -11.43 -6.37
C HIS A 32 -7.86 -11.65 -5.10
N GLN A 33 -8.52 -11.43 -3.96
CA GLN A 33 -7.86 -11.56 -2.66
C GLN A 33 -7.61 -13.04 -2.35
N LYS A 34 -6.44 -13.34 -1.79
CA LYS A 34 -6.14 -14.66 -1.24
C LYS A 34 -7.14 -14.98 -0.12
N LEU A 35 -7.64 -16.21 -0.06
CA LEU A 35 -8.67 -16.66 0.89
C LEU A 35 -8.14 -16.88 2.33
N ASP A 36 -7.40 -15.92 2.85
CA ASP A 36 -6.92 -15.89 4.23
C ASP A 36 -6.79 -14.44 4.75
N ALA A 37 -6.35 -14.31 6.00
CA ALA A 37 -6.19 -13.02 6.66
C ALA A 37 -4.81 -12.35 6.40
N THR A 38 -4.01 -12.83 5.44
CA THR A 38 -2.68 -12.26 5.16
C THR A 38 -2.75 -10.93 4.40
N GLY A 39 -3.86 -10.71 3.69
CA GLY A 39 -4.09 -9.51 2.88
C GLY A 39 -3.33 -9.51 1.55
N PHE A 40 -2.82 -10.66 1.10
CA PHE A 40 -2.24 -10.80 -0.24
C PHE A 40 -3.33 -10.91 -1.31
N THR A 41 -3.01 -10.47 -2.51
CA THR A 41 -3.90 -10.51 -3.69
C THR A 41 -3.20 -11.24 -4.83
N TYR A 42 -3.91 -12.16 -5.47
CA TYR A 42 -3.45 -12.78 -6.70
C TYR A 42 -3.67 -11.84 -7.89
N HIS A 43 -2.64 -11.73 -8.72
CA HIS A 43 -2.70 -11.04 -10.00
C HIS A 43 -2.72 -12.09 -11.12
N GLY A 44 -3.91 -12.31 -11.67
CA GLY A 44 -4.21 -13.44 -12.55
C GLY A 44 -4.73 -14.64 -11.78
N ARG A 45 -4.55 -15.81 -12.36
CA ARG A 45 -4.98 -17.09 -11.76
C ARG A 45 -3.99 -17.54 -10.68
N SER A 46 -4.52 -18.07 -9.58
CA SER A 46 -3.69 -18.62 -8.50
C SER A 46 -3.27 -20.07 -8.78
N TYR A 47 -4.01 -20.80 -9.63
CA TYR A 47 -3.81 -22.25 -9.89
C TYR A 47 -3.77 -23.12 -8.63
N GLY A 48 -4.27 -22.59 -7.50
CA GLY A 48 -4.18 -23.24 -6.19
C GLY A 48 -2.79 -23.33 -5.57
N VAL A 49 -1.81 -22.58 -6.08
CA VAL A 49 -0.43 -22.52 -5.55
C VAL A 49 -0.15 -21.17 -4.90
N GLY A 50 0.95 -21.06 -4.15
CA GLY A 50 1.27 -19.87 -3.37
C GLY A 50 0.51 -19.79 -2.03
N SER A 51 -0.10 -20.88 -1.60
CA SER A 51 -0.93 -20.94 -0.38
C SER A 51 -0.16 -20.66 0.90
N ALA A 52 1.15 -20.91 0.93
CA ALA A 52 2.03 -20.62 2.06
C ALA A 52 2.40 -19.12 2.21
N VAL A 53 2.23 -18.32 1.14
CA VAL A 53 2.65 -16.91 1.10
C VAL A 53 1.95 -16.11 2.19
N GLY A 54 2.72 -15.45 3.05
CA GLY A 54 2.19 -14.66 4.17
C GLY A 54 1.75 -15.47 5.40
N LEU A 55 1.65 -16.80 5.29
CA LEU A 55 1.43 -17.68 6.45
C LEU A 55 2.77 -18.15 7.06
N ILE A 56 3.78 -18.33 6.22
CA ILE A 56 5.13 -18.72 6.60
C ILE A 56 6.11 -17.67 6.11
N GLN A 57 7.13 -17.38 6.92
CA GLN A 57 8.22 -16.50 6.52
C GLN A 57 9.30 -17.29 5.79
N PRO A 58 9.84 -16.79 4.67
CA PRO A 58 10.98 -17.40 4.01
C PRO A 58 12.16 -17.51 4.97
N GLN A 59 12.78 -18.68 5.05
CA GLN A 59 14.01 -18.88 5.82
C GLN A 59 15.19 -18.44 4.97
N LEU A 60 15.95 -17.46 5.48
CA LEU A 60 17.19 -17.00 4.85
C LEU A 60 18.32 -17.95 5.26
N THR A 61 19.05 -18.44 4.27
CA THR A 61 20.33 -19.11 4.50
C THR A 61 21.33 -18.02 4.91
N ASP A 62 22.05 -18.21 6.02
CA ASP A 62 23.18 -17.38 6.49
C ASP A 62 22.92 -16.20 7.44
N ASP A 63 21.98 -16.29 8.40
CA ASP A 63 21.75 -15.26 9.45
C ASP A 63 21.64 -13.82 8.90
N ILE A 64 21.32 -13.67 7.62
CA ILE A 64 21.26 -12.39 6.93
C ILE A 64 20.01 -11.68 7.44
N ALA A 65 20.19 -10.76 8.38
CA ALA A 65 19.11 -9.89 8.83
C ALA A 65 18.80 -8.85 7.75
N GLY A 66 17.58 -8.89 7.21
CA GLY A 66 17.12 -7.93 6.21
C GLY A 66 15.61 -7.98 6.00
N THR A 67 15.04 -6.85 5.59
CA THR A 67 13.62 -6.79 5.21
C THR A 67 13.46 -7.40 3.82
N ILE A 68 12.64 -8.44 3.71
CA ILE A 68 12.33 -9.10 2.43
C ILE A 68 11.43 -8.16 1.61
N LYS A 69 11.88 -7.76 0.42
CA LYS A 69 11.03 -7.03 -0.54
C LYS A 69 10.21 -7.99 -1.37
N ASN A 70 10.91 -8.85 -2.10
CA ASN A 70 10.31 -9.77 -3.05
C ASN A 70 10.93 -11.15 -2.86
N TYR A 71 10.19 -12.20 -3.18
CA TYR A 71 10.77 -13.53 -3.30
C TYR A 71 10.03 -14.34 -4.36
N SER A 72 10.74 -15.31 -4.93
CA SER A 72 10.18 -16.20 -5.95
C SER A 72 10.60 -17.63 -5.70
N PHE A 73 9.71 -18.57 -5.99
CA PHE A 73 9.97 -19.99 -5.82
C PHE A 73 9.16 -20.82 -6.81
N HIS A 74 9.49 -22.10 -6.91
CA HIS A 74 8.75 -23.03 -7.74
C HIS A 74 7.87 -23.93 -6.87
N GLU A 75 6.64 -24.12 -7.31
CA GLU A 75 5.65 -24.96 -6.65
C GLU A 75 4.98 -25.90 -7.66
N HIS A 76 4.65 -27.12 -7.23
CA HIS A 76 3.90 -28.07 -8.04
C HIS A 76 2.42 -27.96 -7.68
N GLY A 77 1.55 -27.95 -8.69
CA GLY A 77 0.11 -27.88 -8.49
C GLY A 77 -0.64 -28.45 -9.69
N TYR A 78 -1.92 -28.11 -9.79
CA TYR A 78 -2.76 -28.51 -10.91
C TYR A 78 -3.18 -27.29 -11.72
N LYS A 79 -2.89 -27.31 -13.02
CA LYS A 79 -3.52 -26.38 -13.95
C LYS A 79 -4.90 -26.94 -14.29
N CYS A 80 -5.94 -26.29 -13.76
CA CYS A 80 -7.32 -26.55 -14.16
C CYS A 80 -7.63 -25.79 -15.45
N GLN A 81 -8.17 -26.49 -16.45
CA GLN A 81 -8.75 -25.89 -17.65
C GLN A 81 -10.21 -26.29 -17.74
N VAL A 82 -11.09 -25.31 -17.85
CA VAL A 82 -12.52 -25.55 -17.99
C VAL A 82 -12.92 -25.28 -19.43
N SER A 83 -13.72 -26.17 -20.01
CA SER A 83 -14.34 -25.98 -21.32
C SER A 83 -15.83 -26.17 -21.22
N CYS A 84 -16.60 -25.18 -21.65
CA CYS A 84 -18.04 -25.13 -21.53
C CYS A 84 -18.75 -25.18 -22.89
N GLN A 85 -19.95 -25.74 -22.89
CA GLN A 85 -20.85 -25.76 -24.03
C GLN A 85 -22.31 -25.72 -23.57
N TYR A 86 -23.20 -25.18 -24.40
CA TYR A 86 -24.63 -25.34 -24.19
C TYR A 86 -25.07 -26.74 -24.62
N ASN A 87 -25.69 -27.47 -23.70
CA ASN A 87 -26.27 -28.76 -24.00
C ASN A 87 -27.76 -28.76 -23.63
N LYS A 88 -28.59 -28.46 -24.63
CA LYS A 88 -30.04 -28.47 -24.48
C LYS A 88 -30.63 -29.85 -24.16
N SER A 89 -29.84 -30.91 -24.34
CA SER A 89 -30.19 -32.28 -23.98
C SER A 89 -29.73 -32.67 -22.57
N SER A 90 -29.35 -31.69 -21.72
CA SER A 90 -29.05 -31.97 -20.32
C SER A 90 -30.29 -32.53 -19.61
N GLN A 91 -30.09 -33.56 -18.79
CA GLN A 91 -31.18 -34.18 -18.03
C GLN A 91 -31.32 -33.58 -16.63
N LEU A 92 -30.82 -32.35 -16.44
CA LEU A 92 -30.97 -31.63 -15.17
C LEU A 92 -32.34 -30.98 -15.14
N SER A 93 -33.07 -31.16 -14.04
CA SER A 93 -34.41 -30.61 -13.90
C SER A 93 -34.76 -30.25 -12.45
N TRP A 94 -35.70 -29.30 -12.33
CA TRP A 94 -36.30 -28.91 -11.06
C TRP A 94 -37.47 -29.83 -10.75
N PHE A 95 -37.48 -30.39 -9.54
CA PHE A 95 -38.62 -31.11 -9.00
C PHE A 95 -39.16 -30.32 -7.82
N LYS A 96 -40.41 -29.91 -7.87
CA LYS A 96 -41.04 -29.28 -6.71
C LYS A 96 -41.08 -30.30 -5.57
N SER A 97 -40.56 -29.90 -4.40
CA SER A 97 -40.55 -30.74 -3.22
C SER A 97 -41.79 -30.44 -2.39
N ASP A 98 -42.72 -31.40 -2.35
CA ASP A 98 -43.90 -31.34 -1.49
C ASP A 98 -43.61 -31.89 -0.06
N LEU A 99 -42.32 -32.12 0.27
CA LEU A 99 -41.90 -32.65 1.57
C LEU A 99 -42.12 -31.66 2.72
N VAL A 100 -42.19 -30.35 2.42
CA VAL A 100 -42.41 -29.30 3.41
C VAL A 100 -43.59 -28.44 2.99
N THR A 101 -44.68 -28.51 3.74
CA THR A 101 -45.84 -27.63 3.56
C THR A 101 -45.47 -26.23 4.01
N THR A 102 -45.41 -25.29 3.08
CA THR A 102 -45.17 -23.88 3.38
C THR A 102 -46.48 -23.10 3.44
N PRO A 103 -46.57 -22.05 4.29
CA PRO A 103 -47.78 -21.25 4.35
C PRO A 103 -48.01 -20.60 2.98
N GLY A 104 -49.20 -20.81 2.42
CA GLY A 104 -49.56 -20.19 1.14
C GLY A 104 -49.48 -18.66 1.20
N GLY A 105 -49.21 -18.03 0.06
CA GLY A 105 -49.12 -16.57 -0.05
C GLY A 105 -48.14 -16.12 -1.12
N ILE A 106 -48.15 -14.82 -1.42
CA ILE A 106 -47.33 -14.19 -2.49
C ILE A 106 -45.81 -14.19 -2.21
N TYR A 107 -45.37 -14.63 -1.03
CA TYR A 107 -43.95 -14.77 -0.66
C TYR A 107 -43.66 -16.12 0.01
N ALA A 108 -44.50 -17.13 -0.26
CA ALA A 108 -44.33 -18.45 0.31
C ALA A 108 -43.01 -19.06 -0.19
N PRO A 109 -42.09 -19.48 0.70
CA PRO A 109 -40.96 -20.28 0.28
C PRO A 109 -41.49 -21.57 -0.35
N GLN A 110 -40.85 -22.04 -1.41
CA GLN A 110 -41.12 -23.34 -1.99
C GLN A 110 -39.82 -24.12 -2.05
N GLY A 111 -39.87 -25.36 -1.55
CA GLY A 111 -38.77 -26.29 -1.68
C GLY A 111 -38.72 -26.86 -3.09
N PHE A 112 -37.53 -26.94 -3.66
CA PHE A 112 -37.26 -27.65 -4.90
C PHE A 112 -36.15 -28.66 -4.66
N TRP A 113 -36.23 -29.81 -5.32
CA TRP A 113 -35.15 -30.76 -5.44
C TRP A 113 -34.55 -30.63 -6.84
N VAL A 114 -33.25 -30.43 -6.91
CA VAL A 114 -32.53 -30.30 -8.19
C VAL A 114 -31.73 -31.56 -8.38
N ASN A 115 -31.98 -32.35 -9.41
CA ASN A 115 -31.19 -33.54 -9.72
C ASN A 115 -31.19 -33.79 -11.23
N GLY A 116 -30.52 -34.86 -11.65
CA GLY A 116 -30.52 -35.29 -13.05
C GLY A 116 -29.29 -36.10 -13.41
N ALA A 117 -28.88 -36.02 -14.67
CA ALA A 117 -27.68 -36.69 -15.15
C ALA A 117 -26.84 -35.80 -16.06
N LEU A 118 -25.52 -35.98 -15.97
CA LEU A 118 -24.53 -35.47 -16.90
C LEU A 118 -23.96 -36.63 -17.73
N PRO A 119 -23.31 -36.36 -18.87
CA PRO A 119 -22.77 -37.42 -19.74
C PRO A 119 -21.84 -38.42 -19.04
N ASN A 120 -21.24 -38.03 -17.92
CA ASN A 120 -20.32 -38.86 -17.14
C ASN A 120 -20.94 -39.56 -15.93
N GLY A 121 -22.21 -39.31 -15.59
CA GLY A 121 -22.86 -39.95 -14.44
C GLY A 121 -24.16 -39.30 -13.98
N VAL A 122 -24.82 -39.96 -13.03
CA VAL A 122 -26.02 -39.47 -12.36
C VAL A 122 -25.62 -38.51 -11.24
N TRP A 123 -26.40 -37.45 -11.07
CA TRP A 123 -26.27 -36.50 -9.97
C TRP A 123 -27.49 -36.59 -9.06
N ASP A 124 -27.28 -37.07 -7.84
CA ASP A 124 -28.34 -37.25 -6.83
C ASP A 124 -29.05 -35.95 -6.48
N GLY A 125 -28.35 -34.83 -6.65
CA GLY A 125 -28.91 -33.52 -6.46
C GLY A 125 -28.85 -32.99 -5.05
N PHE A 126 -29.49 -31.85 -4.83
CA PHE A 126 -29.66 -31.27 -3.49
C PHE A 126 -30.99 -30.49 -3.39
N PRO A 127 -31.52 -30.32 -2.16
CA PRO A 127 -32.67 -29.46 -1.95
C PRO A 127 -32.26 -27.98 -2.01
N THR A 128 -33.08 -27.16 -2.66
CA THR A 128 -32.96 -25.71 -2.68
C THR A 128 -34.30 -25.04 -2.36
N TRP A 129 -34.25 -23.73 -2.17
CA TRP A 129 -35.40 -22.92 -1.83
C TRP A 129 -35.52 -21.74 -2.79
N ALA A 130 -36.73 -21.48 -3.27
CA ALA A 130 -37.05 -20.27 -4.03
C ALA A 130 -38.45 -19.77 -3.68
N VAL A 131 -38.71 -18.49 -3.92
CA VAL A 131 -40.01 -17.87 -3.66
C VAL A 131 -40.93 -18.08 -4.85
N LEU A 132 -42.08 -18.72 -4.59
CA LEU A 132 -43.15 -19.04 -5.55
C LEU A 132 -42.77 -20.00 -6.70
N THR A 133 -41.62 -19.77 -7.33
CA THR A 133 -41.15 -20.45 -8.54
C THR A 133 -39.63 -20.60 -8.50
N GLU A 134 -39.10 -21.51 -9.30
CA GLU A 134 -37.67 -21.71 -9.51
C GLU A 134 -36.97 -20.56 -10.26
N ASP A 135 -37.72 -19.54 -10.70
CA ASP A 135 -37.24 -18.47 -11.60
C ASP A 135 -36.00 -17.73 -11.07
N PHE A 136 -35.84 -17.64 -9.74
CA PHE A 136 -34.73 -16.95 -9.08
C PHE A 136 -33.64 -17.87 -8.53
N ALA A 137 -33.69 -19.17 -8.83
CA ALA A 137 -32.71 -20.15 -8.37
C ALA A 137 -31.68 -20.47 -9.47
N THR A 138 -30.47 -20.83 -9.05
CA THR A 138 -29.44 -21.40 -9.91
C THR A 138 -28.72 -22.49 -9.14
N ALA A 139 -28.59 -23.67 -9.74
CA ALA A 139 -27.91 -24.83 -9.19
C ALA A 139 -26.77 -25.27 -10.11
N VAL A 140 -25.64 -25.64 -9.52
CA VAL A 140 -24.48 -26.19 -10.21
C VAL A 140 -24.30 -27.64 -9.78
N ALA A 141 -24.63 -28.56 -10.67
CA ALA A 141 -24.31 -29.98 -10.54
C ALA A 141 -22.81 -30.19 -10.69
N ALA A 142 -22.21 -31.04 -9.84
CA ALA A 142 -20.81 -31.43 -9.92
C ALA A 142 -20.71 -32.95 -9.87
N VAL A 143 -20.42 -33.56 -11.02
CA VAL A 143 -20.35 -35.02 -11.16
C VAL A 143 -18.91 -35.42 -11.51
N ASN A 144 -18.31 -36.25 -10.66
CA ASN A 144 -17.12 -36.99 -11.02
C ASN A 144 -17.56 -38.39 -11.49
N GLY A 145 -17.05 -38.84 -12.63
CA GLY A 145 -17.50 -40.10 -13.21
C GLY A 145 -16.75 -40.39 -14.48
N GLN A 146 -16.44 -41.67 -14.73
CA GLN A 146 -15.72 -42.09 -15.94
C GLN A 146 -14.39 -41.30 -16.15
N SER A 147 -13.68 -40.98 -15.06
CA SER A 147 -12.46 -40.16 -15.08
C SER A 147 -12.62 -38.74 -15.66
N ARG A 148 -13.84 -38.21 -15.68
CA ARG A 148 -14.18 -36.86 -16.14
C ARG A 148 -14.84 -36.08 -15.00
N TYR A 149 -14.52 -34.80 -14.93
CA TYR A 149 -15.09 -33.85 -13.97
C TYR A 149 -16.02 -32.91 -14.73
N MET A 150 -17.32 -33.02 -14.51
CA MET A 150 -18.30 -32.25 -15.26
C MET A 150 -19.19 -31.42 -14.34
N TYR A 151 -19.33 -30.15 -14.70
CA TYR A 151 -20.34 -29.26 -14.14
C TYR A 151 -21.56 -29.17 -15.05
N GLY A 152 -22.73 -28.99 -14.45
CA GLY A 152 -23.95 -28.69 -15.17
C GLY A 152 -24.74 -27.61 -14.46
N PHE A 153 -25.14 -26.60 -15.20
CA PHE A 153 -25.93 -25.49 -14.68
C PHE A 153 -27.41 -25.72 -14.97
N LEU A 154 -28.22 -25.58 -13.93
CA LEU A 154 -29.66 -25.47 -14.04
C LEU A 154 -30.08 -24.14 -13.43
N ALA A 155 -30.76 -23.32 -14.23
CA ALA A 155 -31.06 -21.95 -13.86
C ALA A 155 -32.50 -21.59 -14.19
N GLY A 156 -33.14 -20.83 -13.29
CA GLY A 156 -34.45 -20.23 -13.51
C GLY A 156 -34.41 -19.06 -14.49
N LYS A 157 -35.57 -18.46 -14.78
CA LYS A 157 -35.71 -17.38 -15.78
C LYS A 157 -34.82 -16.17 -15.51
N ALA A 158 -34.59 -15.79 -14.25
CA ALA A 158 -33.72 -14.66 -13.91
C ALA A 158 -32.25 -14.89 -14.33
N TYR A 159 -31.85 -16.16 -14.45
CA TYR A 159 -30.50 -16.59 -14.80
C TYR A 159 -30.48 -17.42 -16.08
N MET A 160 -31.44 -17.20 -16.99
CA MET A 160 -31.66 -18.05 -18.17
C MET A 160 -30.40 -18.21 -19.04
N ALA A 161 -29.51 -17.22 -19.06
CA ALA A 161 -28.23 -17.30 -19.76
C ALA A 161 -27.36 -18.49 -19.30
N LEU A 162 -27.45 -18.90 -18.03
CA LEU A 162 -26.69 -20.01 -17.46
C LEU A 162 -27.38 -21.36 -17.65
N ASN A 163 -28.65 -21.36 -18.05
CA ASN A 163 -29.43 -22.58 -18.08
C ASN A 163 -28.88 -23.54 -19.14
N GLN A 164 -28.75 -24.83 -18.78
CA GLN A 164 -28.26 -25.89 -19.67
C GLN A 164 -26.80 -25.73 -20.13
N THR A 165 -26.01 -24.92 -19.43
CA THR A 165 -24.55 -24.89 -19.61
C THR A 165 -23.92 -26.14 -19.00
N GLN A 166 -23.07 -26.83 -19.75
CA GLN A 166 -22.27 -27.95 -19.26
C GLN A 166 -20.79 -27.65 -19.44
N CYS A 167 -19.99 -27.95 -18.43
CA CYS A 167 -18.56 -27.69 -18.48
C CYS A 167 -17.77 -28.93 -18.08
N GLU A 168 -16.63 -29.16 -18.72
CA GLU A 168 -15.66 -30.18 -18.33
C GLU A 168 -14.41 -29.52 -17.76
N ALA A 169 -14.00 -29.94 -16.57
CA ALA A 169 -12.78 -29.49 -15.92
C ALA A 169 -11.67 -30.53 -16.10
N LYS A 170 -10.53 -30.10 -16.66
CA LYS A 170 -9.34 -30.95 -16.86
C LYS A 170 -8.22 -30.48 -15.94
N PHE A 171 -7.66 -31.41 -15.16
CA PHE A 171 -6.59 -31.14 -14.20
C PHE A 171 -5.28 -31.74 -14.69
N SER A 172 -4.32 -30.87 -15.00
CA SER A 172 -2.99 -31.26 -15.47
C SER A 172 -1.90 -30.89 -14.45
N PRO A 173 -1.12 -31.87 -13.93
CA PRO A 173 0.00 -31.58 -13.06
C PRO A 173 0.99 -30.62 -13.72
N THR A 174 1.21 -29.46 -13.10
CA THR A 174 1.98 -28.36 -13.68
C THR A 174 2.94 -27.80 -12.64
N ARG A 175 4.13 -27.40 -13.07
CA ARG A 175 5.10 -26.68 -12.25
C ARG A 175 4.91 -25.18 -12.49
N PHE A 176 4.73 -24.45 -11.41
CA PHE A 176 4.49 -23.01 -11.42
C PHE A 176 5.69 -22.26 -10.83
N LYS A 177 5.91 -21.06 -11.34
CA LYS A 177 6.74 -20.04 -10.71
C LYS A 177 5.82 -19.08 -9.97
N VAL A 178 6.03 -18.95 -8.67
CA VAL A 178 5.31 -18.04 -7.79
C VAL A 178 6.23 -16.86 -7.50
N ASP A 179 5.83 -15.68 -7.94
CA ASP A 179 6.52 -14.42 -7.67
C ASP A 179 5.70 -13.62 -6.65
N VAL A 180 6.34 -13.23 -5.54
CA VAL A 180 5.71 -12.53 -4.42
C VAL A 180 6.36 -11.18 -4.23
N ASP A 181 5.54 -10.14 -4.26
CA ASP A 181 5.90 -8.79 -3.84
C ASP A 181 5.30 -8.54 -2.45
N VAL A 182 6.16 -8.48 -1.43
CA VAL A 182 5.75 -8.30 -0.03
C VAL A 182 5.29 -6.87 0.23
N SER A 183 5.86 -5.89 -0.49
CA SER A 183 5.54 -4.48 -0.31
C SER A 183 4.16 -4.15 -0.90
N ALA A 184 3.89 -4.64 -2.12
CA ALA A 184 2.60 -4.49 -2.79
C ALA A 184 1.55 -5.52 -2.35
N LYS A 185 1.95 -6.53 -1.56
CA LYS A 185 1.13 -7.70 -1.18
C LYS A 185 0.51 -8.40 -2.39
N ASN A 186 1.29 -8.56 -3.46
CA ASN A 186 0.84 -9.17 -4.69
C ASN A 186 1.52 -10.52 -4.92
N ILE A 187 0.75 -11.48 -5.44
CA ILE A 187 1.23 -12.80 -5.84
C ILE A 187 0.94 -12.97 -7.33
N SER A 188 1.97 -13.29 -8.11
CA SER A 188 1.85 -13.61 -9.54
C SER A 188 2.27 -15.05 -9.75
N VAL A 189 1.46 -15.82 -10.48
CA VAL A 189 1.71 -17.24 -10.72
C VAL A 189 1.75 -17.51 -12.22
N ILE A 190 2.83 -18.14 -12.66
CA ILE A 190 3.04 -18.44 -14.08
C ILE A 190 3.36 -19.93 -14.25
N PRO A 191 2.68 -20.65 -15.15
CA PRO A 191 3.03 -22.03 -15.48
C PRO A 191 4.36 -22.08 -16.25
N VAL A 192 5.30 -22.92 -15.80
CA VAL A 192 6.65 -23.04 -16.40
C VAL A 192 6.81 -24.35 -17.18
N GLY A 193 6.12 -25.41 -16.77
CA GLY A 193 6.22 -26.71 -17.45
C GLY A 193 5.41 -27.80 -16.76
N THR A 194 5.65 -29.05 -17.15
CA THR A 194 5.00 -30.22 -16.54
C THR A 194 5.44 -30.40 -15.09
N GLY A 195 4.48 -30.63 -14.20
CA GLY A 195 4.70 -30.82 -12.77
C GLY A 195 4.69 -32.29 -12.37
N ILE A 196 5.03 -32.53 -11.11
CA ILE A 196 4.80 -33.82 -10.45
C ILE A 196 3.34 -33.83 -9.97
N ASP A 197 2.67 -34.98 -10.09
CA ASP A 197 1.35 -35.18 -9.51
C ASP A 197 1.46 -35.16 -7.97
N ILE A 198 1.02 -34.07 -7.36
CA ILE A 198 1.12 -33.83 -5.91
C ILE A 198 0.14 -34.68 -5.10
N ASP A 199 -0.91 -35.20 -5.74
CA ASP A 199 -1.89 -36.07 -5.11
C ASP A 199 -2.39 -37.13 -6.10
N PRO A 200 -1.63 -38.23 -6.26
CA PRO A 200 -2.01 -39.34 -7.13
C PRO A 200 -3.36 -39.98 -6.74
N SER A 201 -3.82 -39.81 -5.49
CA SER A 201 -5.12 -40.31 -5.05
C SER A 201 -6.30 -39.50 -5.61
N ARG A 202 -6.04 -38.31 -6.16
CA ARG A 202 -7.01 -37.35 -6.67
C ARG A 202 -8.01 -36.84 -5.63
N ALA A 203 -7.79 -37.09 -4.34
CA ALA A 203 -8.64 -36.61 -3.27
C ALA A 203 -8.71 -35.07 -3.23
N LEU A 204 -7.58 -34.39 -3.41
CA LEU A 204 -7.47 -32.93 -3.45
C LEU A 204 -8.29 -32.36 -4.61
N VAL A 205 -8.07 -32.88 -5.82
CA VAL A 205 -8.84 -32.49 -7.02
C VAL A 205 -10.33 -32.74 -6.80
N ASN A 206 -10.68 -33.89 -6.21
CA ASN A 206 -12.07 -34.25 -5.98
C ASN A 206 -12.79 -33.31 -5.01
N ILE A 207 -12.14 -32.99 -3.89
CA ILE A 207 -12.68 -32.07 -2.89
C ILE A 207 -12.83 -30.66 -3.48
N SER A 208 -11.82 -30.17 -4.20
CA SER A 208 -11.89 -28.85 -4.84
C SER A 208 -12.97 -28.78 -5.92
N PHE A 209 -13.12 -29.84 -6.70
CA PHE A 209 -14.15 -29.95 -7.73
C PHE A 209 -15.57 -29.93 -7.11
N HIS A 210 -15.84 -30.77 -6.12
CA HIS A 210 -17.14 -30.80 -5.44
C HIS A 210 -17.42 -29.55 -4.60
N GLY A 211 -16.37 -28.85 -4.16
CA GLY A 211 -16.49 -27.57 -3.43
C GLY A 211 -17.38 -26.55 -4.15
N VAL A 212 -17.30 -26.48 -5.48
CA VAL A 212 -18.15 -25.61 -6.30
C VAL A 212 -19.64 -26.00 -6.21
N GLY A 213 -19.93 -27.30 -6.22
CA GLY A 213 -21.31 -27.80 -6.07
C GLY A 213 -21.87 -27.50 -4.67
N TYR A 214 -21.08 -27.71 -3.61
CA TYR A 214 -21.47 -27.36 -2.25
C TYR A 214 -21.64 -25.86 -2.05
N LEU A 215 -20.82 -25.06 -2.73
CA LEU A 215 -20.96 -23.60 -2.74
C LEU A 215 -22.29 -23.20 -3.38
N SER A 216 -22.65 -23.79 -4.52
CA SER A 216 -23.96 -23.55 -5.16
C SER A 216 -25.13 -23.89 -4.25
N GLN A 217 -25.05 -25.02 -3.54
CA GLN A 217 -26.07 -25.42 -2.57
C GLN A 217 -26.22 -24.39 -1.44
N THR A 218 -25.11 -23.82 -0.96
CA THR A 218 -25.10 -22.88 0.17
C THR A 218 -25.52 -21.46 -0.24
N LEU A 219 -25.25 -21.06 -1.49
CA LEU A 219 -25.45 -19.70 -1.99
C LEU A 219 -26.75 -19.47 -2.74
N THR A 220 -27.59 -20.49 -2.84
CA THR A 220 -28.95 -20.30 -3.37
C THR A 220 -29.85 -19.82 -2.24
N THR A 221 -30.34 -18.58 -2.36
CA THR A 221 -31.26 -17.98 -1.39
C THR A 221 -32.68 -17.98 -1.95
N LEU A 222 -33.67 -17.71 -1.09
CA LEU A 222 -35.08 -17.68 -1.47
C LEU A 222 -35.40 -16.73 -2.64
N TYR A 223 -34.69 -15.60 -2.75
CA TYR A 223 -35.02 -14.51 -3.68
C TYR A 223 -33.99 -14.29 -4.79
N THR A 224 -32.78 -14.83 -4.64
CA THR A 224 -31.68 -14.66 -5.58
C THR A 224 -30.67 -15.79 -5.44
N SER A 225 -29.96 -16.12 -6.54
CA SER A 225 -28.75 -16.91 -6.46
C SER A 225 -27.55 -15.98 -6.42
N VAL A 226 -26.87 -15.91 -5.26
CA VAL A 226 -25.67 -15.06 -5.13
C VAL A 226 -24.57 -15.55 -6.07
N LEU A 227 -24.50 -16.86 -6.28
CA LEU A 227 -23.60 -17.45 -7.26
C LEU A 227 -24.01 -17.09 -8.69
N GLY A 228 -25.30 -17.19 -9.02
CA GLY A 228 -25.85 -16.77 -10.32
C GLY A 228 -25.57 -15.30 -10.63
N ASP A 229 -25.74 -14.40 -9.66
CA ASP A 229 -25.44 -12.97 -9.79
C ASP A 229 -23.96 -12.73 -10.11
N SER A 230 -23.05 -13.47 -9.46
CA SER A 230 -21.62 -13.39 -9.74
C SER A 230 -21.28 -13.84 -11.16
N PHE A 231 -21.89 -14.92 -11.66
CA PHE A 231 -21.71 -15.34 -13.05
C PHE A 231 -22.26 -14.30 -14.03
N LEU A 232 -23.46 -13.75 -13.80
CA LEU A 232 -24.02 -12.68 -14.65
C LEU A 232 -23.10 -11.45 -14.71
N ARG A 233 -22.48 -11.06 -13.59
CA ARG A 233 -21.48 -9.97 -13.58
C ARG A 233 -20.28 -10.27 -14.46
N ASN A 234 -19.77 -11.50 -14.43
CA ASN A 234 -18.66 -11.89 -15.31
C ASN A 234 -19.07 -11.91 -16.79
N ILE A 235 -20.31 -12.31 -17.09
CA ILE A 235 -20.86 -12.24 -18.46
C ILE A 235 -20.85 -10.80 -18.94
N ASP A 236 -21.32 -9.86 -18.12
CA ASP A 236 -21.27 -8.43 -18.43
C ASP A 236 -19.84 -7.91 -18.60
N ASN A 237 -18.89 -8.42 -17.80
CA ASN A 237 -17.47 -8.05 -17.90
C ASN A 237 -16.84 -8.55 -19.21
N VAL A 238 -17.07 -9.81 -19.58
CA VAL A 238 -16.58 -10.39 -20.84
C VAL A 238 -17.20 -9.67 -22.04
N ARG A 239 -18.51 -9.38 -21.99
CA ARG A 239 -19.19 -8.59 -23.03
C ARG A 239 -18.55 -7.21 -23.20
N ALA A 240 -18.27 -6.51 -22.08
CA ALA A 240 -17.62 -5.21 -22.08
C ALA A 240 -16.19 -5.28 -22.63
N ARG A 241 -15.41 -6.28 -22.22
CA ARG A 241 -14.04 -6.54 -22.69
C ARG A 241 -13.98 -6.74 -24.21
N ASN A 242 -15.01 -7.37 -24.77
CA ASN A 242 -15.17 -7.62 -26.19
C ASN A 242 -15.82 -6.46 -26.96
N ASN A 243 -16.14 -5.34 -26.30
CA ASN A 243 -16.83 -4.18 -26.87
C ASN A 243 -18.15 -4.54 -27.60
N ARG A 244 -18.93 -5.46 -27.05
CA ARG A 244 -20.21 -5.90 -27.64
C ARG A 244 -21.40 -5.20 -27.01
N ALA A 245 -22.38 -4.81 -27.84
CA ALA A 245 -23.62 -4.20 -27.39
C ALA A 245 -24.63 -5.21 -26.82
N GLN A 246 -24.57 -6.47 -27.26
CA GLN A 246 -25.44 -7.56 -26.83
C GLN A 246 -24.59 -8.73 -26.35
N THR A 247 -25.10 -9.47 -25.36
CA THR A 247 -24.50 -10.70 -24.86
C THR A 247 -24.68 -11.80 -25.89
N VAL A 248 -23.59 -12.43 -26.33
CA VAL A 248 -23.64 -13.63 -27.16
C VAL A 248 -23.34 -14.87 -26.33
N ASP A 249 -23.77 -16.05 -26.79
CA ASP A 249 -23.52 -17.34 -26.13
C ASP A 249 -22.05 -17.55 -25.78
N GLN A 250 -21.12 -17.10 -26.63
CA GLN A 250 -19.68 -17.19 -26.36
C GLN A 250 -19.23 -16.33 -25.18
N ASP A 251 -19.85 -15.16 -24.93
CA ASP A 251 -19.54 -14.35 -23.75
C ASP A 251 -19.94 -15.10 -22.48
N VAL A 252 -21.06 -15.83 -22.55
CA VAL A 252 -21.55 -16.64 -21.43
C VAL A 252 -20.61 -17.81 -21.13
N LEU A 253 -20.27 -18.59 -22.15
CA LEU A 253 -19.39 -19.74 -21.99
C LEU A 253 -18.01 -19.29 -21.45
N ASN A 254 -17.42 -18.25 -22.03
CA ASN A 254 -16.12 -17.73 -21.56
C ASN A 254 -16.18 -17.23 -20.11
N ALA A 255 -17.23 -16.50 -19.75
CA ALA A 255 -17.40 -16.02 -18.38
C ALA A 255 -17.56 -17.18 -17.38
N VAL A 256 -18.31 -18.22 -17.75
CA VAL A 256 -18.49 -19.41 -16.91
C VAL A 256 -17.18 -20.20 -16.79
N GLU A 257 -16.41 -20.37 -17.87
CA GLU A 257 -15.08 -20.99 -17.85
C GLU A 257 -14.13 -20.26 -16.91
N GLU A 258 -13.95 -18.94 -17.09
CA GLU A 258 -13.07 -18.10 -16.25
C GLU A 258 -13.48 -18.14 -14.77
N SER A 259 -14.79 -18.11 -14.50
CA SER A 259 -15.34 -18.16 -13.14
C SER A 259 -15.10 -19.51 -12.45
N LEU A 260 -15.33 -20.62 -13.15
CA LEU A 260 -15.12 -21.97 -12.61
C LEU A 260 -13.63 -22.24 -12.38
N GLU A 261 -12.77 -21.78 -13.28
CA GLU A 261 -11.32 -21.86 -13.12
C GLU A 261 -10.85 -21.18 -11.83
N ILE A 262 -11.32 -19.96 -11.56
CA ILE A 262 -10.95 -19.22 -10.35
C ILE A 262 -11.53 -19.87 -9.10
N LEU A 263 -12.78 -20.34 -9.13
CA LEU A 263 -13.37 -21.08 -8.01
C LEU A 263 -12.55 -22.32 -7.64
N ILE A 264 -12.16 -23.11 -8.63
CA ILE A 264 -11.36 -24.32 -8.43
C ILE A 264 -9.98 -23.97 -7.88
N ASP A 265 -9.33 -22.97 -8.47
CA ASP A 265 -8.02 -22.49 -8.02
C ASP A 265 -8.09 -22.03 -6.56
N ASP A 266 -9.15 -21.33 -6.17
CA ASP A 266 -9.40 -20.87 -4.80
C ASP A 266 -9.66 -22.03 -3.83
N PHE A 267 -10.42 -23.05 -4.22
CA PHE A 267 -10.62 -24.25 -3.40
C PHE A 267 -9.31 -25.03 -3.21
N LEU A 268 -8.49 -25.17 -4.26
CA LEU A 268 -7.17 -25.79 -4.19
C LEU A 268 -6.26 -25.00 -3.24
N GLY A 269 -6.18 -23.67 -3.43
CA GLY A 269 -5.34 -22.79 -2.63
C GLY A 269 -5.75 -22.74 -1.16
N SER A 270 -7.06 -22.66 -0.90
CA SER A 270 -7.63 -22.68 0.45
C SER A 270 -7.32 -23.99 1.19
N THR A 271 -7.35 -25.12 0.49
CA THR A 271 -7.00 -26.43 1.08
C THR A 271 -5.52 -26.47 1.46
N GLY A 272 -4.63 -25.98 0.59
CA GLY A 272 -3.20 -25.86 0.91
C GLY A 272 -2.93 -24.90 2.08
N ALA A 273 -3.61 -23.75 2.11
CA ALA A 273 -3.49 -22.77 3.19
C ALA A 273 -3.98 -23.35 4.53
N ALA A 274 -5.05 -24.13 4.51
CA ALA A 274 -5.56 -24.82 5.69
C ALA A 274 -4.58 -25.89 6.21
N GLN A 275 -3.92 -26.65 5.33
CA GLN A 275 -2.89 -27.61 5.75
C GLN A 275 -1.71 -26.92 6.44
N VAL A 276 -1.23 -25.82 5.85
CA VAL A 276 -0.17 -24.99 6.42
C VAL A 276 -0.58 -24.42 7.79
N ALA A 277 -1.78 -23.84 7.88
CA ALA A 277 -2.23 -23.17 9.09
C ALA A 277 -2.60 -24.12 10.24
N LEU A 278 -3.22 -25.28 9.92
CA LEU A 278 -3.75 -26.21 10.92
C LEU A 278 -2.77 -27.32 11.28
N ARG A 279 -2.05 -27.87 10.29
CA ARG A 279 -1.16 -29.02 10.49
C ARG A 279 0.31 -28.65 10.49
N GLN A 280 0.67 -27.42 10.10
CA GLN A 280 2.06 -26.98 9.94
C GLN A 280 2.86 -27.89 8.98
N GLU A 281 2.16 -28.60 8.10
CA GLU A 281 2.76 -29.46 7.09
C GLU A 281 3.25 -28.58 5.93
N THR A 282 4.56 -28.59 5.70
CA THR A 282 5.22 -27.76 4.70
C THR A 282 6.31 -28.54 4.01
N LYS A 283 6.59 -28.21 2.75
CA LYS A 283 7.72 -28.74 2.00
C LYS A 283 8.67 -27.62 1.66
N SER A 284 9.92 -27.72 2.11
CA SER A 284 10.94 -26.73 1.78
C SER A 284 11.24 -26.78 0.28
N THR A 285 11.36 -25.60 -0.32
CA THR A 285 11.69 -25.41 -1.73
C THR A 285 12.71 -24.28 -1.84
N GLN A 286 13.62 -24.41 -2.80
CA GLN A 286 14.61 -23.36 -3.06
C GLN A 286 13.94 -22.20 -3.80
N GLY A 287 14.24 -20.98 -3.36
CA GLY A 287 13.70 -19.76 -3.94
C GLY A 287 14.75 -18.65 -3.97
N LEU A 288 14.48 -17.63 -4.77
CA LEU A 288 15.27 -16.41 -4.82
C LEU A 288 14.59 -15.37 -3.94
N VAL A 289 15.33 -14.84 -2.96
CA VAL A 289 14.85 -13.80 -2.05
C VAL A 289 15.60 -12.50 -2.35
N VAL A 290 14.86 -11.42 -2.55
CA VAL A 290 15.39 -10.06 -2.75
C VAL A 290 15.23 -9.29 -1.45
N LEU A 291 16.34 -8.94 -0.84
CA LEU A 291 16.41 -8.17 0.40
C LEU A 291 16.57 -6.68 0.12
N GLU A 292 15.99 -5.86 0.98
CA GLU A 292 16.35 -4.45 1.05
C GLU A 292 17.73 -4.31 1.69
N ALA A 293 18.74 -3.97 0.89
CA ALA A 293 20.06 -3.64 1.39
C ALA A 293 20.25 -2.13 1.37
N TYR A 294 20.50 -1.55 2.56
CA TYR A 294 20.95 -0.17 2.66
C TYR A 294 22.46 -0.14 2.44
N ARG A 295 22.88 0.33 1.27
CA ARG A 295 24.28 0.69 1.07
C ARG A 295 24.53 1.98 1.84
N ILE A 296 25.11 1.86 3.03
CA ILE A 296 25.78 2.99 3.68
C ILE A 296 26.82 3.48 2.66
N GLY A 297 26.78 4.78 2.33
CA GLY A 297 27.63 5.40 1.32
C GLY A 297 29.13 5.22 1.60
N ASN A 298 29.98 5.89 0.82
CA ASN A 298 31.43 5.71 0.92
C ASN A 298 31.92 5.97 2.36
N PHE A 299 32.16 4.88 3.11
CA PHE A 299 32.53 4.88 4.53
C PHE A 299 33.67 5.86 4.84
N PRO A 300 34.74 5.98 4.00
CA PRO A 300 35.78 6.99 4.20
C PRO A 300 35.28 8.44 4.10
N ILE A 301 34.31 8.76 3.24
CA ILE A 301 33.76 10.13 3.15
C ILE A 301 32.91 10.44 4.39
N ALA A 302 32.10 9.48 4.84
CA ALA A 302 31.28 9.65 6.04
C ALA A 302 32.15 9.80 7.30
N THR A 303 33.21 8.99 7.45
CA THR A 303 34.14 9.09 8.57
C THR A 303 34.99 10.35 8.53
N THR A 304 35.51 10.74 7.36
CA THR A 304 36.28 12.01 7.24
C THR A 304 35.42 13.22 7.57
N THR A 305 34.16 13.26 7.12
CA THR A 305 33.23 14.34 7.45
C THR A 305 32.94 14.39 8.95
N LEU A 306 32.69 13.23 9.58
CA LEU A 306 32.43 13.13 11.01
C LEU A 306 33.65 13.56 11.85
N VAL A 307 34.85 13.15 11.45
CA VAL A 307 36.10 13.57 12.10
C VAL A 307 36.32 15.07 11.93
N LEU A 308 36.06 15.64 10.74
CA LEU A 308 36.21 17.07 10.50
C LEU A 308 35.25 17.88 11.38
N VAL A 309 33.98 17.48 11.45
CA VAL A 309 32.97 18.12 12.31
C VAL A 309 33.36 18.00 13.79
N ALA A 310 33.89 16.84 14.22
CA ALA A 310 34.36 16.65 15.58
C ALA A 310 35.58 17.54 15.91
N ILE A 311 36.54 17.69 14.99
CA ILE A 311 37.70 18.58 15.15
C ILE A 311 37.25 20.04 15.23
N ILE A 312 36.36 20.47 14.35
CA ILE A 312 35.82 21.85 14.37
C ILE A 312 35.06 22.10 15.68
N GLY A 313 34.22 21.15 16.10
CA GLY A 313 33.51 21.23 17.38
C GLY A 313 34.46 21.29 18.57
N PHE A 314 35.49 20.46 18.59
CA PHE A 314 36.51 20.46 19.64
C PHE A 314 37.30 21.77 19.65
N ALA A 315 37.71 22.28 18.49
CA ALA A 315 38.37 23.57 18.37
C ALA A 315 37.47 24.72 18.85
N ALA A 316 36.17 24.69 18.55
CA ALA A 316 35.20 25.67 19.04
C ALA A 316 35.03 25.59 20.56
N ILE A 317 34.98 24.39 21.14
CA ILE A 317 34.91 24.17 22.60
C ILE A 317 36.21 24.65 23.29
N VAL A 318 37.37 24.28 22.76
CA VAL A 318 38.65 24.76 23.30
C VAL A 318 38.74 26.27 23.20
N LYS A 319 38.32 26.88 22.08
CA LYS A 319 38.24 28.33 21.95
C LYS A 319 37.24 28.95 22.91
N PHE A 320 36.10 28.31 23.15
CA PHE A 320 35.10 28.75 24.14
C PHE A 320 35.69 28.78 25.56
N PHE A 321 36.46 27.76 25.96
CA PHE A 321 37.11 27.70 27.27
C PHE A 321 38.36 28.59 27.36
N THR A 322 39.19 28.66 26.31
CA THR A 322 40.46 29.43 26.32
C THR A 322 40.26 30.92 26.10
N LEU A 323 39.24 31.35 25.35
CA LEU A 323 38.97 32.77 25.15
C LEU A 323 38.15 33.40 26.28
N GLY A 324 37.68 32.64 27.28
CA GLY A 324 37.11 33.18 28.51
C GLY A 324 36.20 34.39 28.26
N ILE A 325 35.34 34.31 27.24
CA ILE A 325 34.66 35.49 26.66
C ILE A 325 33.73 36.14 27.70
N TRP A 326 33.40 35.43 28.79
CA TRP A 326 32.65 35.97 29.92
C TRP A 326 33.49 36.75 30.96
N GLN A 327 34.82 36.64 30.97
CA GLN A 327 35.65 37.45 31.86
C GLN A 327 36.12 38.77 31.21
N ASN A 328 36.30 38.80 29.88
CA ASN A 328 36.77 40.01 29.19
C ASN A 328 35.65 40.95 28.69
N ILE A 329 34.40 40.47 28.55
CA ILE A 329 33.27 41.35 28.22
C ILE A 329 32.83 42.18 29.44
N ARG A 330 33.09 41.73 30.68
CA ARG A 330 32.68 42.43 31.89
C ARG A 330 33.62 43.56 32.33
N SER A 331 34.78 43.72 31.69
CA SER A 331 35.86 44.60 32.16
C SER A 331 36.21 45.78 31.23
N ARG A 332 35.76 45.81 29.96
CA ARG A 332 36.22 46.84 29.00
C ARG A 332 35.19 47.38 28.02
N ALA A 333 33.89 47.22 28.26
CA ALA A 333 32.88 47.80 27.37
C ALA A 333 31.56 48.05 28.10
N GLU A 334 31.48 49.15 28.84
CA GLU A 334 30.26 49.95 28.79
C GLU A 334 30.57 51.14 27.88
N PRO A 335 30.32 51.04 26.56
CA PRO A 335 30.20 52.24 25.75
C PRO A 335 28.93 52.94 26.21
N ASP A 336 29.08 54.01 26.99
CA ASP A 336 27.97 54.89 27.32
C ASP A 336 27.52 55.62 26.05
N LEU A 337 26.57 55.03 25.35
CA LEU A 337 26.03 55.52 24.07
C LEU A 337 25.26 56.85 24.21
N LEU A 338 25.08 57.35 25.44
CA LEU A 338 24.45 58.64 25.73
C LEU A 338 25.46 59.80 25.83
N ASP A 339 26.76 59.53 25.89
CA ASP A 339 27.76 60.59 25.82
C ASP A 339 28.00 61.02 24.36
N PHE A 340 27.16 61.96 23.91
CA PHE A 340 27.24 62.57 22.57
C PHE A 340 28.62 63.13 22.26
N LYS A 341 29.42 63.54 23.25
CA LYS A 341 30.78 64.06 23.05
C LYS A 341 31.70 62.98 22.48
N THR A 342 31.64 61.78 23.04
CA THR A 342 32.48 60.64 22.64
C THR A 342 32.09 60.12 21.24
N ALA A 343 30.81 60.16 20.90
CA ALA A 343 30.31 59.83 19.56
C ALA A 343 30.85 60.80 18.49
N ILE A 344 30.81 62.11 18.74
CA ILE A 344 31.26 63.12 17.78
C ILE A 344 32.79 63.07 17.59
N VAL A 345 33.56 62.94 18.67
CA VAL A 345 35.04 62.88 18.59
C VAL A 345 35.51 61.61 17.88
N SER A 346 34.85 60.47 18.11
CA SER A 346 35.20 59.21 17.44
C SER A 346 34.92 59.23 15.94
N VAL A 347 33.79 59.80 15.51
CA VAL A 347 33.47 59.99 14.09
C VAL A 347 34.46 60.95 13.43
N ALA A 348 34.78 62.07 14.08
CA ALA A 348 35.76 63.04 13.57
C ALA A 348 37.17 62.44 13.43
N LYS A 349 37.59 61.58 14.36
CA LYS A 349 38.87 60.85 14.26
C LYS A 349 38.84 59.80 13.15
N GLY A 350 37.73 59.07 13.00
CA GLY A 350 37.54 58.10 11.92
C GLY A 350 37.52 58.74 10.53
N ALA A 351 37.01 59.96 10.42
CA ALA A 351 37.00 60.77 9.21
C ALA A 351 38.36 61.47 8.92
N GLY A 352 39.38 61.28 9.75
CA GLY A 352 40.73 61.81 9.54
C GLY A 352 40.92 63.28 9.89
N SER A 353 40.13 63.82 10.84
CA SER A 353 40.20 65.23 11.24
C SER A 353 41.62 65.64 11.68
N ILE A 354 42.03 66.83 11.24
CA ILE A 354 43.38 67.40 11.43
C ILE A 354 43.49 68.18 12.75
N LEU A 355 42.36 68.38 13.45
CA LEU A 355 42.28 69.12 14.71
C LEU A 355 43.13 68.43 15.79
N HIS A 356 44.08 69.18 16.35
CA HIS A 356 45.08 68.68 17.28
C HIS A 356 44.48 67.94 18.52
N PRO A 357 43.35 68.39 19.11
CA PRO A 357 42.74 67.69 20.25
C PRO A 357 42.12 66.33 19.88
N VAL A 358 41.56 66.20 18.66
CA VAL A 358 40.92 64.97 18.18
C VAL A 358 41.95 63.92 17.77
N LYS A 359 43.07 64.38 17.17
CA LYS A 359 44.16 63.50 16.74
C LYS A 359 44.82 62.77 17.91
N ASN A 360 45.03 63.48 19.03
CA ASN A 360 45.72 62.97 20.21
C ASN A 360 44.80 62.27 21.22
N TRP A 361 43.49 62.25 21.00
CA TRP A 361 42.55 61.57 21.90
C TRP A 361 42.72 60.05 21.86
N ASN A 362 43.01 59.42 23.00
CA ASN A 362 43.35 58.00 23.11
C ASN A 362 42.15 57.09 23.45
N ARG A 363 40.93 57.49 23.09
CA ARG A 363 39.69 56.71 23.31
C ARG A 363 39.32 56.47 24.78
N ASP A 364 39.82 57.28 25.71
CA ASP A 364 39.35 57.28 27.10
C ASP A 364 38.00 58.00 27.20
N SER A 365 37.08 57.40 27.98
CA SER A 365 35.69 57.83 28.17
C SER A 365 35.55 59.20 28.84
N ASP A 366 36.59 59.64 29.55
CA ASP A 366 36.44 60.77 30.47
C ASP A 366 36.54 62.13 29.74
N GLY A 367 36.86 62.13 28.44
CA GLY A 367 36.79 63.30 27.58
C GLY A 367 37.72 64.47 27.94
N ILE A 368 38.58 64.30 28.96
CA ILE A 368 39.48 65.32 29.52
C ILE A 368 40.57 65.68 28.51
N SER A 369 41.10 64.70 27.78
CA SER A 369 42.22 64.90 26.84
C SER A 369 41.81 65.55 25.52
N ALA A 370 40.52 65.55 25.18
CA ALA A 370 40.01 66.10 23.92
C ALA A 370 39.71 67.62 23.98
N GLY A 371 39.85 68.25 25.16
CA GLY A 371 39.53 69.67 25.35
C GLY A 371 38.05 70.02 25.18
N SER A 372 37.74 71.32 25.08
CA SER A 372 36.42 71.83 24.70
C SER A 372 36.35 72.02 23.19
N LEU A 373 35.31 71.48 22.56
CA LEU A 373 35.04 71.61 21.12
C LEU A 373 33.83 72.51 20.94
N LYS A 374 33.98 73.59 20.17
CA LYS A 374 32.83 74.39 19.72
C LYS A 374 32.30 73.81 18.41
N VAL A 375 30.99 73.61 18.36
CA VAL A 375 30.30 73.11 17.19
C VAL A 375 29.28 74.16 16.77
N LYS A 376 29.26 74.52 15.48
CA LYS A 376 28.23 75.42 14.95
C LYS A 376 27.22 74.58 14.18
N ALA A 377 25.96 74.68 14.59
CA ALA A 377 24.84 74.16 13.84
C ALA A 377 24.45 75.20 12.78
N THR A 378 24.45 74.81 11.51
CA THR A 378 23.89 75.63 10.44
C THR A 378 22.36 75.49 10.40
N GLU A 379 21.63 76.55 10.04
CA GLU A 379 20.15 76.66 10.13
C GLU A 379 19.35 75.53 9.47
N ASN A 380 19.93 74.75 8.54
CA ASN A 380 19.27 73.60 7.94
C ASN A 380 19.49 72.26 8.68
N MET A 381 20.01 72.29 9.93
CA MET A 381 20.14 71.18 10.89
C MET A 381 20.74 69.84 10.38
N SER A 382 21.31 69.81 9.18
CA SER A 382 21.77 68.58 8.53
C SER A 382 23.30 68.39 8.54
N ALA A 383 24.03 69.39 9.04
CA ALA A 383 25.48 69.31 9.23
C ALA A 383 25.91 70.05 10.50
N LEU A 384 26.84 69.44 11.24
CA LEU A 384 27.54 70.04 12.38
C LEU A 384 28.99 70.26 11.96
N GLU A 385 29.43 71.52 11.94
CA GLU A 385 30.82 71.85 11.65
C GLU A 385 31.62 72.03 12.95
N LEU A 386 32.74 71.30 13.05
CA LEU A 386 33.69 71.42 14.15
C LEU A 386 34.62 72.60 13.88
N MET A 387 34.67 73.56 14.81
CA MET A 387 35.56 74.72 14.70
C MET A 387 36.74 74.63 15.68
N GLU A 388 37.90 75.06 15.21
CA GLU A 388 39.10 75.21 16.03
C GLU A 388 39.00 76.53 16.81
N CYS A 389 39.05 76.47 18.14
CA CYS A 389 39.08 77.69 18.95
C CYS A 389 40.46 78.36 18.80
N PRO A 390 40.55 79.63 18.36
CA PRO A 390 41.81 80.35 18.38
C PRO A 390 42.27 80.55 19.83
N VAL A 391 43.49 80.13 20.13
CA VAL A 391 44.14 80.41 21.41
C VAL A 391 44.71 81.83 21.34
N SER A 392 44.02 82.81 21.92
CA SER A 392 44.64 84.09 22.25
C SER A 392 43.90 84.80 23.38
N GLY A 393 44.68 85.38 24.30
CA GLY A 393 44.20 86.05 25.50
C GLY A 393 43.39 87.33 25.25
N LEU A 394 42.60 87.67 26.27
CA LEU A 394 42.04 88.97 26.68
C LEU A 394 41.72 90.00 25.58
N SER A 395 40.42 90.15 25.26
CA SER A 395 39.69 91.44 25.36
C SER A 395 38.18 91.22 25.16
N GLU A 396 37.38 91.89 25.97
CA GLU A 396 35.93 92.13 25.80
C GLU A 396 35.60 92.69 24.40
N GLU A 397 34.49 92.27 23.79
CA GLU A 397 33.30 93.11 23.50
C GLU A 397 32.31 92.30 22.62
N ASP A 398 31.02 92.62 22.76
CA ASP A 398 29.86 91.77 22.52
C ASP A 398 29.56 91.39 21.04
N THR A 399 29.13 90.15 20.82
CA THR A 399 28.07 89.82 19.85
C THR A 399 27.46 88.45 20.15
N GLU A 400 26.22 88.50 20.61
CA GLU A 400 25.34 87.38 20.95
C GLU A 400 25.15 86.45 19.73
N THR A 401 25.76 85.26 19.78
CA THR A 401 25.38 84.11 18.96
C THR A 401 25.35 82.88 19.85
N ASP A 402 24.18 82.24 19.87
CA ASP A 402 23.79 81.18 20.79
C ASP A 402 24.65 79.92 20.54
N GLY A 403 25.72 79.79 21.33
CA GLY A 403 26.67 78.68 21.29
C GLY A 403 26.57 77.85 22.55
N MET A 404 26.13 76.59 22.43
CA MET A 404 26.03 75.67 23.56
C MET A 404 27.44 75.31 24.07
N LEU A 405 27.81 75.83 25.24
CA LEU A 405 29.06 75.52 25.94
C LEU A 405 28.80 74.38 26.92
N MET A 406 29.22 73.16 26.58
CA MET A 406 29.14 72.02 27.51
C MET A 406 30.32 72.06 28.49
N SER A 407 30.04 72.47 29.72
CA SER A 407 30.93 72.34 30.88
C SER A 407 30.77 70.98 31.54
N PRO A 408 31.85 70.37 32.09
CA PRO A 408 31.75 69.09 32.79
C PRO A 408 30.94 69.19 34.09
N ARG A 409 30.21 68.10 34.41
CA ARG A 409 29.83 67.73 35.78
C ARG A 409 30.63 66.51 36.18
#